data_AF-A0A1U8Q835-F1
#
_entry.id   AF-A0A1U8Q835-F1
#
_cell.length_a   1.000
_cell.length_b   1.000
_cell.length_c   1.000
_cell.angle_alpha   90.00
_cell.angle_beta   90.00
_cell.angle_gamma   90.00
#
_symmetry.space_group_name_H-M   'P 1'
#
loop_
_entity.id
_entity.type
_entity.pdbx_description
1 polymer ?
#
loop_
_entity_poly.entity_id
_entity_poly.type
_entity_poly.pdbx_seq_one_letter_code
_entity_poly.pdbx_strand_id
1 'polypeptide(L)'
;MRTDVIFLLVYVNDILITGSSNSSLTQLISQLSTTFSLQDLGEAHYFLGLELHRTIDSVHLSQRKYIHDLLVKTKMHKAKPIHTLMVASTKLDVTHGSPLLDATKYRNVVGALQYITLTRPDISFSVNKVCHFMKEPTDVHWSAVKRIIRYLKSTIDHVIIFCSSQELALEAFSGADWASCPVDRRSQGGFCVYLGRNLISWSFRKQSTVSRSSTESKYRSLASTITELLWL
;
A
#
# COMPACT_ATOMS: atom_id res chain seq x y z
N MET A 1 -11.32 -33.20 -16.31
CA MET A 1 -12.07 -32.93 -15.06
C MET A 1 -11.55 -31.63 -14.50
N ARG A 2 -12.38 -30.60 -14.30
CA ARG A 2 -11.95 -29.40 -13.57
C ARG A 2 -11.85 -29.80 -12.10
N THR A 3 -10.64 -29.77 -11.55
CA THR A 3 -10.40 -29.92 -10.11
C THR A 3 -11.09 -28.77 -9.38
N ASP A 4 -11.91 -29.09 -8.39
CA ASP A 4 -12.50 -28.08 -7.52
C ASP A 4 -11.40 -27.56 -6.58
N VAL A 5 -11.23 -26.23 -6.53
CA VAL A 5 -10.19 -25.55 -5.76
C VAL A 5 -10.85 -24.57 -4.81
N ILE A 6 -10.47 -24.64 -3.54
CA ILE A 6 -10.86 -23.69 -2.50
C ILE A 6 -9.59 -23.04 -1.95
N PHE A 7 -9.62 -21.72 -1.88
CA PHE A 7 -8.62 -20.90 -1.22
C PHE A 7 -9.20 -20.39 0.10
N LEU A 8 -8.47 -20.65 1.18
CA LEU A 8 -8.80 -20.22 2.53
C LEU A 8 -7.69 -19.30 3.04
N LEU A 9 -8.01 -18.02 3.25
CA LEU A 9 -7.12 -17.05 3.84
C LEU A 9 -7.54 -16.80 5.29
N VAL A 10 -6.67 -17.13 6.24
CA VAL A 10 -6.91 -16.95 7.68
C VAL A 10 -6.01 -15.86 8.21
N TYR A 11 -6.58 -14.83 8.82
CA TYR A 11 -5.87 -13.77 9.53
C TYR A 11 -6.44 -13.60 10.93
N VAL A 12 -5.74 -14.13 11.94
CA VAL A 12 -6.17 -14.10 13.34
C VAL A 12 -7.59 -14.66 13.48
N ASN A 13 -8.60 -13.80 13.63
CA ASN A 13 -10.01 -14.17 13.79
C ASN A 13 -10.83 -14.01 12.51
N ASP A 14 -10.25 -13.40 11.46
CA ASP A 14 -10.92 -13.13 10.20
C ASP A 14 -10.56 -14.22 9.18
N ILE A 15 -11.58 -14.74 8.50
CA ILE A 15 -11.42 -15.78 7.48
C ILE A 15 -12.05 -15.29 6.18
N LEU A 16 -11.29 -15.35 5.08
CA LEU A 16 -11.77 -15.10 3.73
C LEU A 16 -11.69 -16.39 2.92
N ILE A 17 -12.81 -16.80 2.32
CA ILE A 17 -12.92 -18.03 1.54
C ILE A 17 -13.32 -17.68 0.11
N THR A 18 -12.67 -18.31 -0.87
CA THR A 18 -13.05 -18.23 -2.28
C THR A 18 -12.74 -19.55 -2.98
N GLY A 19 -13.41 -19.85 -4.08
CA GLY A 19 -13.23 -21.13 -4.75
C GLY A 19 -13.96 -21.23 -6.09
N SER A 20 -13.81 -22.37 -6.76
CA SER A 20 -14.42 -22.62 -8.07
C SER A 20 -15.90 -22.99 -8.02
N SER A 21 -16.41 -23.43 -6.86
CA SER A 21 -17.80 -23.88 -6.70
C SER A 21 -18.44 -23.34 -5.42
N ASN A 22 -19.59 -22.66 -5.58
CA ASN A 22 -20.37 -22.19 -4.44
C ASN A 22 -20.88 -23.34 -3.56
N SER A 23 -21.23 -24.50 -4.13
CA SER A 23 -21.69 -25.64 -3.33
C SER A 23 -20.61 -26.13 -2.37
N SER A 24 -19.37 -26.17 -2.84
CA SER A 24 -18.21 -26.62 -2.07
C SER A 24 -17.81 -25.59 -1.02
N LEU A 25 -17.92 -24.30 -1.33
CA LEU A 25 -17.77 -23.22 -0.35
C LEU A 25 -18.80 -23.32 0.78
N THR A 26 -20.08 -23.47 0.44
CA THR A 26 -21.15 -23.61 1.44
C THR A 26 -20.95 -24.86 2.30
N GLN A 27 -20.54 -25.98 1.68
CA GLN A 27 -20.24 -27.21 2.41
C GLN A 27 -19.08 -26.99 3.39
N LEU A 28 -17.99 -26.37 2.95
CA LEU A 28 -16.85 -26.06 3.83
C LEU A 28 -17.26 -25.13 4.98
N ILE A 29 -18.00 -24.06 4.71
CA ILE A 29 -18.48 -23.12 5.74
C ILE A 29 -19.34 -23.86 6.76
N SER A 30 -20.23 -24.77 6.31
CA SER A 30 -21.07 -25.57 7.20
C SER A 30 -20.26 -26.54 8.07
N GLN A 31 -19.20 -27.13 7.52
CA GLN A 31 -18.33 -28.02 8.29
C GLN A 31 -17.55 -27.23 9.33
N LEU A 32 -17.00 -26.07 8.96
CA LEU A 32 -16.27 -25.22 9.87
C LEU A 32 -17.18 -24.71 11.00
N SER A 33 -18.44 -24.35 10.71
CA SER A 33 -19.37 -23.84 11.72
C SER A 33 -19.82 -24.89 12.75
N THR A 34 -19.69 -26.19 12.44
CA THR A 34 -19.92 -27.25 13.45
C THR A 34 -18.77 -27.37 14.45
N THR A 35 -17.55 -26.99 14.06
CA THR A 35 -16.35 -27.12 14.89
C THR A 35 -16.02 -25.81 15.61
N PHE A 36 -16.26 -24.67 14.95
CA PHE A 36 -15.91 -23.33 15.42
C PHE A 36 -17.14 -22.43 15.47
N SER A 37 -17.17 -21.52 16.45
CA SER A 37 -18.18 -20.47 16.52
C SER A 37 -17.92 -19.42 15.43
N LEU A 38 -18.38 -19.71 14.22
CA LEU A 38 -18.21 -18.86 13.04
C LEU A 38 -19.49 -18.09 12.72
N GLN A 39 -19.31 -16.82 12.39
CA GLN A 39 -20.36 -15.99 11.81
C GLN A 39 -20.05 -15.79 10.33
N ASP A 40 -20.91 -16.32 9.46
CA ASP A 40 -20.84 -16.03 8.04
C ASP A 40 -21.37 -14.60 7.78
N LEU A 41 -20.51 -13.76 7.21
CA LEU A 41 -20.83 -12.37 6.87
C LEU A 41 -21.32 -12.23 5.41
N GLY A 42 -21.42 -13.34 4.68
CA GLY A 42 -21.83 -13.37 3.28
C GLY A 42 -20.69 -12.98 2.34
N GLU A 43 -21.03 -12.29 1.24
CA GLU A 43 -20.02 -11.86 0.28
C GLU A 43 -19.01 -10.90 0.91
N ALA A 44 -17.74 -11.06 0.54
CA ALA A 44 -16.67 -10.24 1.08
C ALA A 44 -16.81 -8.79 0.61
N HIS A 45 -17.22 -7.91 1.52
CA HIS A 45 -17.30 -6.45 1.31
C HIS A 45 -16.22 -5.68 2.08
N TYR A 46 -15.70 -6.26 3.16
CA TYR A 46 -14.66 -5.67 3.99
C TYR A 46 -13.76 -6.78 4.55
N PHE A 47 -12.44 -6.64 4.43
CA PHE A 47 -11.47 -7.59 4.99
C PHE A 47 -10.19 -6.85 5.33
N LEU A 48 -9.74 -6.95 6.60
CA LEU A 48 -8.51 -6.30 7.08
C LEU A 48 -8.39 -4.85 6.62
N GLY A 49 -9.35 -3.99 6.96
CA GLY A 49 -9.26 -2.57 6.63
C GLY A 49 -9.44 -2.22 5.14
N LEU A 50 -9.60 -3.21 4.26
CA LEU A 50 -9.83 -3.06 2.83
C LEU A 50 -11.31 -3.24 2.51
N GLU A 51 -11.87 -2.33 1.74
CA GLU A 51 -13.19 -2.45 1.14
C GLU A 51 -13.06 -3.20 -0.19
N LEU A 52 -13.90 -4.22 -0.38
CA LEU A 52 -14.00 -4.97 -1.62
C LEU A 52 -15.35 -4.68 -2.27
N HIS A 53 -15.31 -4.25 -3.52
CA HIS A 53 -16.50 -4.08 -4.33
C HIS A 53 -16.37 -4.93 -5.59
N ARG A 54 -17.14 -6.01 -5.66
CA ARG A 54 -17.19 -6.90 -6.83
C ARG A 54 -18.19 -6.35 -7.84
N THR A 55 -17.79 -6.32 -9.10
CA THR A 55 -18.66 -6.14 -10.25
C THR A 55 -18.71 -7.43 -11.05
N ILE A 56 -19.45 -7.45 -12.15
CA ILE A 56 -19.55 -8.62 -13.04
C ILE A 56 -18.17 -9.02 -13.59
N ASP A 57 -17.31 -8.04 -13.88
CA ASP A 57 -16.04 -8.26 -14.60
C ASP A 57 -14.78 -7.90 -13.80
N SER A 58 -14.95 -7.31 -12.61
CA SER A 58 -13.83 -6.78 -11.81
C SER A 58 -14.05 -6.85 -10.30
N VAL A 59 -12.95 -6.76 -9.56
CA VAL A 59 -12.92 -6.55 -8.11
C VAL A 59 -12.19 -5.24 -7.83
N HIS A 60 -12.84 -4.32 -7.13
CA HIS A 60 -12.26 -3.04 -6.74
C HIS A 60 -11.83 -3.12 -5.28
N LEU A 61 -10.57 -2.79 -5.00
CA LEU A 61 -10.03 -2.64 -3.64
C LEU A 61 -9.91 -1.16 -3.28
N SER A 62 -10.51 -0.78 -2.16
CA SER A 62 -10.59 0.60 -1.66
C SER A 62 -10.17 0.66 -0.20
N GLN A 63 -9.65 1.81 0.22
CA GLN A 63 -9.45 2.17 1.63
C GLN A 63 -10.19 3.48 1.98
N ARG A 64 -11.30 3.77 1.30
CA ARG A 64 -12.07 5.03 1.43
C ARG A 64 -12.44 5.33 2.88
N LYS A 65 -13.06 4.39 3.61
CA LYS A 65 -13.40 4.56 5.03
C LYS A 65 -12.15 4.78 5.89
N TYR A 66 -11.09 4.01 5.66
CA TYR A 66 -9.85 4.15 6.41
C TYR A 66 -9.21 5.55 6.20
N ILE A 67 -9.20 6.06 4.96
CA ILE A 67 -8.74 7.41 4.64
C ILE A 67 -9.63 8.47 5.30
N HIS A 68 -10.95 8.28 5.27
CA HIS A 68 -11.90 9.17 5.93
C HIS A 68 -11.67 9.23 7.45
N ASP A 69 -11.50 8.08 8.10
CA ASP A 69 -11.26 8.00 9.54
C ASP A 69 -9.91 8.64 9.91
N LEU A 70 -8.88 8.49 9.07
CA LEU A 70 -7.62 9.20 9.21
C LEU A 70 -7.80 10.73 9.10
N LEU A 71 -8.63 11.21 8.17
CA LEU A 71 -8.97 12.64 8.03
C LEU A 71 -9.70 13.17 9.27
N VAL A 72 -10.61 12.40 9.85
CA VAL A 72 -11.30 12.78 11.10
C VAL A 72 -10.32 12.79 12.28
N LYS A 73 -9.54 11.71 12.46
CA LYS A 73 -8.54 11.56 13.53
C LYS A 73 -7.50 12.68 13.53
N THR A 74 -7.10 13.15 12.36
CA THR A 74 -6.13 14.23 12.19
C THR A 74 -6.76 15.63 12.20
N LYS A 75 -8.09 15.74 12.35
CA LYS A 75 -8.87 16.99 12.24
C LYS A 75 -8.72 17.68 10.88
N MET A 76 -8.51 16.90 9.82
CA MET A 76 -8.29 17.36 8.45
C MET A 76 -9.48 17.11 7.50
N HIS A 77 -10.59 16.55 7.98
CA HIS A 77 -11.81 16.34 7.18
C HIS A 77 -12.37 17.63 6.54
N LYS A 78 -12.17 18.81 7.16
CA LYS A 78 -12.52 20.14 6.58
C LYS A 78 -11.38 20.83 5.83
N ALA A 79 -10.18 20.25 5.77
CA ALA A 79 -9.04 20.87 5.10
C ALA A 79 -9.28 21.02 3.60
N LYS A 80 -8.72 22.06 2.96
CA LYS A 80 -8.79 22.23 1.51
C LYS A 80 -8.03 21.07 0.83
N PRO A 81 -8.61 20.37 -0.16
CA PRO A 81 -7.90 19.32 -0.90
C PRO A 81 -6.67 19.89 -1.64
N ILE A 82 -5.78 19.00 -2.08
CA ILE A 82 -4.64 19.37 -2.94
C ILE A 82 -4.38 18.26 -3.95
N HIS A 83 -4.14 18.58 -5.22
CA HIS A 83 -3.97 17.57 -6.27
C HIS A 83 -2.52 17.10 -6.45
N THR A 84 -1.58 17.60 -5.65
CA THR A 84 -0.15 17.30 -5.78
C THR A 84 0.43 16.74 -4.47
N LEU A 85 1.03 15.56 -4.56
CA LEU A 85 1.56 14.78 -3.44
C LEU A 85 2.69 15.49 -2.69
N MET A 86 3.69 15.97 -3.44
CA MET A 86 4.84 16.67 -2.90
C MET A 86 5.22 17.84 -3.80
N VAL A 87 5.88 18.84 -3.22
CA VAL A 87 6.49 19.94 -3.98
C VAL A 87 7.85 19.44 -4.47
N ALA A 88 8.10 19.51 -5.78
CA ALA A 88 9.34 19.02 -6.39
C ALA A 88 10.62 19.68 -5.83
N SER A 89 10.51 20.89 -5.28
CA SER A 89 11.64 21.66 -4.75
C SER A 89 11.91 21.48 -3.25
N THR A 90 11.02 20.83 -2.48
CA THR A 90 11.21 20.72 -1.02
C THR A 90 12.09 19.52 -0.70
N LYS A 91 13.39 19.78 -0.52
CA LYS A 91 14.31 18.81 0.12
C LYS A 91 13.93 18.70 1.59
N LEU A 92 13.26 17.62 1.97
CA LEU A 92 13.08 17.27 3.37
C LEU A 92 14.45 16.86 3.93
N ASP A 93 14.90 17.56 4.96
CA ASP A 93 16.17 17.30 5.64
C ASP A 93 15.99 17.43 7.15
N VAL A 94 16.85 16.75 7.90
CA VAL A 94 16.88 16.71 9.36
C VAL A 94 17.21 18.09 9.95
N THR A 95 17.92 18.93 9.20
CA THR A 95 18.41 20.25 9.66
C THR A 95 17.35 21.36 9.62
N HIS A 96 16.20 21.12 8.97
CA HIS A 96 15.19 22.14 8.75
C HIS A 96 13.95 21.95 9.63
N GLY A 97 13.53 23.06 10.23
CA GLY A 97 12.33 23.14 11.06
C GLY A 97 12.62 22.99 12.55
N SER A 98 11.55 23.12 13.33
CA SER A 98 11.57 22.91 14.77
C SER A 98 11.15 21.48 15.10
N PRO A 99 11.88 20.75 15.98
CA PRO A 99 11.47 19.43 16.42
C PRO A 99 10.04 19.44 16.99
N LEU A 100 9.26 18.41 16.66
CA LEU A 100 7.92 18.28 17.22
C LEU A 100 8.00 17.92 18.71
N LEU A 101 7.19 18.58 19.53
CA LEU A 101 7.04 18.27 20.96
C LEU A 101 6.59 16.82 21.20
N ASP A 102 5.73 16.29 20.32
CA ASP A 102 5.25 14.91 20.38
C ASP A 102 5.46 14.19 19.04
N ALA A 103 6.49 13.35 18.99
CA ALA A 103 6.78 12.49 17.85
C ALA A 103 5.75 11.34 17.69
N THR A 104 4.98 11.01 18.74
CA THR A 104 4.00 9.91 18.72
C THR A 104 2.89 10.18 17.72
N LYS A 105 2.37 11.41 17.70
CA LYS A 105 1.37 11.81 16.70
C LYS A 105 1.88 11.67 15.27
N TYR A 106 3.13 12.04 15.03
CA TYR A 106 3.78 11.87 13.72
C TYR A 106 3.85 10.38 13.34
N ARG A 107 4.40 9.55 14.23
CA ARG A 107 4.57 8.11 14.01
C ARG A 107 3.24 7.40 13.75
N ASN A 108 2.21 7.73 14.53
CA ASN A 108 0.88 7.16 14.39
C ASN A 108 0.25 7.47 13.02
N VAL A 109 0.42 8.69 12.53
CA VAL A 109 -0.14 9.10 11.24
C VAL A 109 0.67 8.56 10.07
N VAL A 110 2.00 8.55 10.17
CA VAL A 110 2.86 7.97 9.15
C VAL A 110 2.65 6.45 9.05
N GLY A 111 2.45 5.75 10.18
CA GLY A 111 2.06 4.34 10.17
C GLY A 111 0.72 4.09 9.47
N ALA A 112 -0.29 4.94 9.71
CA ALA A 112 -1.56 4.86 8.99
C ALA A 112 -1.40 5.12 7.49
N LEU A 113 -0.55 6.08 7.09
CA LEU A 113 -0.23 6.33 5.69
C LEU A 113 0.51 5.15 5.05
N GLN A 114 1.41 4.50 5.77
CA GLN A 114 2.12 3.30 5.32
C GLN A 114 1.17 2.13 5.08
N TYR A 115 0.07 2.06 5.81
CA TYR A 115 -0.97 1.06 5.57
C TYR A 115 -1.84 1.39 4.36
N ILE A 116 -2.07 2.69 4.09
CA ILE A 116 -2.83 3.13 2.91
C ILE A 116 -2.08 2.81 1.59
N THR A 117 -0.76 2.64 1.62
CA THR A 117 0.00 2.26 0.42
C THR A 117 -0.40 0.89 -0.14
N LEU A 118 -1.17 0.07 0.61
CA LEU A 118 -1.74 -1.21 0.14
C LEU A 118 -2.81 -1.06 -0.95
N THR A 119 -3.44 0.11 -1.09
CA THR A 119 -4.32 0.41 -2.23
C THR A 119 -3.91 1.67 -2.99
N ARG A 120 -2.88 2.38 -2.50
CA ARG A 120 -2.43 3.67 -3.02
C ARG A 120 -0.96 3.64 -3.40
N PRO A 121 -0.58 2.94 -4.50
CA PRO A 121 0.81 2.92 -4.98
C PRO A 121 1.35 4.33 -5.25
N ASP A 122 0.49 5.24 -5.70
CA ASP A 122 0.80 6.63 -6.04
C ASP A 122 1.39 7.43 -4.86
N ILE A 123 1.00 7.14 -3.62
CA ILE A 123 1.54 7.85 -2.44
C ILE A 123 2.81 7.20 -1.87
N SER A 124 3.18 6.00 -2.33
CA SER A 124 4.25 5.18 -1.73
C SER A 124 5.57 5.90 -1.62
N PHE A 125 5.93 6.68 -2.65
CA PHE A 125 7.13 7.52 -2.64
C PHE A 125 7.11 8.53 -1.48
N SER A 126 6.04 9.32 -1.39
CA SER A 126 5.92 10.40 -0.41
C SER A 126 5.84 9.86 1.01
N VAL A 127 5.12 8.75 1.20
CA VAL A 127 5.04 8.04 2.48
C VAL A 127 6.40 7.50 2.88
N ASN A 128 7.11 6.83 1.95
CA ASN A 128 8.45 6.35 2.22
C ASN A 128 9.39 7.49 2.65
N LYS A 129 9.35 8.65 1.99
CA LYS A 129 10.15 9.83 2.38
C LYS A 129 9.87 10.27 3.82
N VAL A 130 8.61 10.42 4.22
CA VAL A 130 8.29 10.84 5.60
C VAL A 130 8.62 9.77 6.64
N CYS A 131 8.59 8.47 6.30
CA CYS A 131 9.02 7.39 7.19
C CYS A 131 10.49 7.52 7.65
N HIS A 132 11.35 8.27 6.95
CA HIS A 132 12.73 8.46 7.35
C HIS A 132 12.90 9.32 8.61
N PHE A 133 11.89 10.14 8.93
CA PHE A 133 11.96 11.12 10.02
C PHE A 133 11.17 10.69 11.25
N MET A 134 10.92 9.38 11.41
CA MET A 134 10.14 8.83 12.52
C MET A 134 10.80 9.02 13.89
N LYS A 135 12.14 9.11 13.95
CA LYS A 135 12.89 9.28 15.20
C LYS A 135 12.68 10.67 15.78
N GLU A 136 13.06 11.70 15.02
CA GLU A 136 13.05 13.12 15.39
C GLU A 136 12.36 13.94 14.29
N PRO A 137 11.01 13.89 14.21
CA PRO A 137 10.26 14.66 13.22
C PRO A 137 10.24 16.15 13.56
N THR A 138 10.10 17.00 12.53
CA THR A 138 10.01 18.47 12.65
C THR A 138 8.66 18.98 12.14
N ASP A 139 8.35 20.24 12.38
CA ASP A 139 7.19 20.94 11.81
C ASP A 139 7.14 20.94 10.27
N VAL A 140 8.31 20.97 9.61
CA VAL A 140 8.45 20.81 8.15
C VAL A 140 8.03 19.40 7.73
N HIS A 141 8.54 18.37 8.43
CA HIS A 141 8.13 16.98 8.19
C HIS A 141 6.62 16.78 8.41
N TRP A 142 6.07 17.40 9.46
CA TRP A 142 4.64 17.35 9.74
C TRP A 142 3.80 18.02 8.65
N SER A 143 4.29 19.13 8.09
CA SER A 143 3.64 19.82 6.98
C SER A 143 3.60 18.96 5.71
N ALA A 144 4.66 18.18 5.45
CA ALA A 144 4.67 17.20 4.37
C ALA A 144 3.63 16.09 4.59
N VAL A 145 3.53 15.54 5.82
CA VAL A 145 2.51 14.55 6.18
C VAL A 145 1.09 15.09 5.98
N LYS A 146 0.80 16.32 6.44
CA LYS A 146 -0.48 16.99 6.20
C LYS A 146 -0.78 17.13 4.70
N ARG A 147 0.23 17.39 3.88
CA ARG A 147 0.05 17.49 2.42
C ARG A 147 -0.40 16.15 1.81
N ILE A 148 0.21 15.03 2.20
CA ILE A 148 -0.21 13.69 1.77
C ILE A 148 -1.67 13.43 2.16
N ILE A 149 -2.07 13.78 3.39
CA ILE A 149 -3.46 13.64 3.86
C ILE A 149 -4.43 14.49 3.02
N ARG A 150 -4.07 15.73 2.70
CA ARG A 150 -4.89 16.60 1.82
C ARG A 150 -5.00 16.04 0.40
N TYR A 151 -3.97 15.36 -0.07
CA TYR A 151 -3.97 14.71 -1.37
C TYR A 151 -4.90 13.50 -1.38
N LEU A 152 -4.82 12.66 -0.36
CA LEU A 152 -5.75 11.54 -0.16
C LEU A 152 -7.21 12.01 -0.09
N LYS A 153 -7.48 13.15 0.55
CA LYS A 153 -8.83 13.75 0.52
C LYS A 153 -9.31 14.06 -0.90
N SER A 154 -8.44 14.55 -1.78
CA SER A 154 -8.80 14.88 -3.17
C SER A 154 -8.98 13.66 -4.07
N THR A 155 -8.49 12.50 -3.62
CA THR A 155 -8.40 11.25 -4.39
C THR A 155 -9.00 10.10 -3.59
N ILE A 156 -9.99 10.40 -2.74
CA ILE A 156 -10.49 9.42 -1.76
C ILE A 156 -11.21 8.23 -2.42
N ASP A 157 -11.70 8.46 -3.64
CA ASP A 157 -12.41 7.47 -4.46
C ASP A 157 -11.49 6.68 -5.40
N HIS A 158 -10.16 6.88 -5.32
CA HIS A 158 -9.22 6.06 -6.08
C HIS A 158 -9.19 4.64 -5.52
N VAL A 159 -9.19 3.65 -6.43
CA VAL A 159 -9.23 2.22 -6.12
C VAL A 159 -8.24 1.46 -7.00
N ILE A 160 -7.82 0.28 -6.54
CA ILE A 160 -7.16 -0.71 -7.39
C ILE A 160 -8.22 -1.60 -8.00
N ILE A 161 -8.15 -1.82 -9.31
CA ILE A 161 -9.11 -2.63 -10.06
C ILE A 161 -8.39 -3.89 -10.54
N PHE A 162 -8.94 -5.05 -10.17
CA PHE A 162 -8.55 -6.34 -10.70
C PHE A 162 -9.62 -6.80 -11.68
N CYS A 163 -9.25 -7.03 -12.93
CA CYS A 163 -10.15 -7.54 -13.96
C CYS A 163 -9.76 -8.97 -14.33
N SER A 164 -10.75 -9.77 -14.73
CA SER A 164 -10.45 -11.08 -15.32
C SER A 164 -9.54 -10.92 -16.54
N SER A 165 -8.51 -11.75 -16.65
CA SER A 165 -7.56 -11.76 -17.76
C SER A 165 -7.33 -13.20 -18.21
N GLN A 166 -7.35 -13.43 -19.52
CA GLN A 166 -6.94 -14.72 -20.08
C GLN A 166 -5.41 -14.84 -20.15
N GLU A 167 -4.73 -13.70 -20.18
CA GLU A 167 -3.28 -13.61 -20.15
C GLU A 167 -2.80 -13.54 -18.70
N LEU A 168 -2.05 -14.56 -18.29
CA LEU A 168 -1.38 -14.68 -16.99
C LEU A 168 0.13 -14.43 -17.13
N ALA A 169 0.50 -13.40 -17.90
CA ALA A 169 1.88 -12.98 -18.03
C ALA A 169 2.28 -12.08 -16.85
N LEU A 170 3.41 -12.36 -16.23
CA LEU A 170 4.00 -11.48 -15.23
C LEU A 170 4.91 -10.44 -15.90
N GLU A 171 4.58 -9.17 -15.71
CA GLU A 171 5.37 -8.04 -16.20
C GLU A 171 5.82 -7.18 -15.03
N ALA A 172 7.11 -6.86 -14.94
CA ALA A 172 7.62 -6.01 -13.89
C ALA A 172 8.39 -4.81 -14.42
N PHE A 173 8.13 -3.67 -13.81
CA PHE A 173 8.86 -2.44 -14.03
C PHE A 173 9.70 -2.14 -12.80
N SER A 174 11.00 -1.89 -13.00
CA SER A 174 11.92 -1.54 -11.91
C SER A 174 12.54 -0.17 -12.16
N GLY A 175 12.67 0.63 -11.10
CA GLY A 175 13.25 1.96 -11.18
C GLY A 175 14.06 2.29 -9.94
N ALA A 176 15.14 3.06 -10.12
CA ALA A 176 15.94 3.56 -9.01
C ALA A 176 16.35 5.02 -9.23
N ASP A 177 16.37 5.75 -8.12
CA ASP A 177 16.90 7.11 -8.03
C ASP A 177 18.18 7.10 -7.19
N TRP A 178 19.31 7.41 -7.84
CA TRP A 178 20.65 7.25 -7.28
C TRP A 178 20.98 8.35 -6.28
N ALA A 179 21.47 7.95 -5.10
CA ALA A 179 21.90 8.88 -4.05
C ALA A 179 20.85 9.97 -3.71
N SER A 180 19.58 9.56 -3.76
CA SER A 180 18.42 10.45 -3.60
C SER A 180 18.17 10.88 -2.15
N CYS A 181 18.81 10.23 -1.18
CA CYS A 181 18.87 10.73 0.19
C CYS A 181 20.09 11.65 0.36
N PRO A 182 19.91 12.94 0.70
CA PRO A 182 21.03 13.86 0.89
C PRO A 182 21.89 13.51 2.11
N VAL A 183 21.31 12.87 3.13
CA VAL A 183 21.97 12.59 4.42
C VAL A 183 22.96 11.43 4.32
N ASP A 184 22.54 10.26 3.83
CA ASP A 184 23.37 9.06 3.79
C ASP A 184 23.73 8.60 2.38
N ARG A 185 23.32 9.36 1.35
CA ARG A 185 23.59 9.10 -0.07
C ARG A 185 23.10 7.73 -0.56
N ARG A 186 22.21 7.06 0.19
CA ARG A 186 21.59 5.82 -0.29
C ARG A 186 20.52 6.13 -1.33
N SER A 187 20.48 5.28 -2.35
CA SER A 187 19.51 5.34 -3.44
C SER A 187 18.12 4.91 -2.97
N GLN A 188 17.09 5.28 -3.72
CA GLN A 188 15.75 4.75 -3.56
C GLN A 188 15.42 3.86 -4.76
N GLY A 189 14.85 2.69 -4.51
CA GLY A 189 14.42 1.76 -5.53
C GLY A 189 12.93 1.47 -5.38
N GLY A 190 12.30 1.12 -6.48
CA GLY A 190 10.92 0.69 -6.48
C GLY A 190 10.60 -0.18 -7.66
N PHE A 191 9.49 -0.89 -7.54
CA PHE A 191 8.97 -1.71 -8.61
C PHE A 191 7.45 -1.73 -8.60
N CYS A 192 6.90 -2.11 -9.75
CA CYS A 192 5.49 -2.48 -9.92
C CYS A 192 5.46 -3.78 -10.73
N VAL A 193 4.70 -4.76 -10.27
CA VAL A 193 4.49 -6.06 -10.92
C VAL A 193 3.02 -6.20 -11.30
N TYR A 194 2.80 -6.52 -12.56
CA TYR A 194 1.52 -6.75 -13.17
C TYR A 194 1.34 -8.23 -13.52
N LEU A 195 0.13 -8.74 -13.33
CA LEU A 195 -0.33 -10.02 -13.88
C LEU A 195 -1.37 -9.71 -14.95
N GLY A 196 -0.96 -9.82 -16.22
CA GLY A 196 -1.68 -9.21 -17.34
C GLY A 196 -1.86 -7.71 -17.10
N ARG A 197 -3.11 -7.24 -17.10
CA ARG A 197 -3.45 -5.82 -16.83
C ARG A 197 -3.54 -5.43 -15.36
N ASN A 198 -3.39 -6.38 -14.43
CA ASN A 198 -3.68 -6.15 -13.02
C ASN A 198 -2.40 -5.87 -12.23
N LEU A 199 -2.32 -4.73 -11.53
CA LEU A 199 -1.23 -4.44 -10.62
C LEU A 199 -1.38 -5.29 -9.34
N ILE A 200 -0.49 -6.25 -9.12
CA ILE A 200 -0.59 -7.23 -8.03
C ILE A 200 0.45 -7.03 -6.92
N SER A 201 1.62 -6.45 -7.22
CA SER A 201 2.64 -6.14 -6.22
C SER A 201 3.37 -4.85 -6.58
N TRP A 202 3.72 -4.05 -5.58
CA TRP A 202 4.49 -2.83 -5.76
C TRP A 202 5.23 -2.47 -4.48
N SER A 203 6.31 -1.73 -4.63
CA SER A 203 7.13 -1.31 -3.50
C SER A 203 7.94 -0.07 -3.86
N PHE A 204 8.12 0.81 -2.89
CA PHE A 204 9.09 1.91 -2.99
C PHE A 204 9.86 2.02 -1.68
N ARG A 205 11.18 1.76 -1.73
CA ARG A 205 12.02 1.62 -0.54
C ARG A 205 13.39 2.23 -0.76
N LYS A 206 14.00 2.68 0.33
CA LYS A 206 15.41 3.04 0.36
C LYS A 206 16.27 1.80 0.29
N GLN A 207 17.32 1.82 -0.53
CA GLN A 207 18.27 0.72 -0.62
C GLN A 207 19.07 0.60 0.68
N SER A 208 19.41 -0.64 1.05
CA SER A 208 20.16 -0.94 2.28
C SER A 208 21.59 -0.41 2.25
N THR A 209 22.20 -0.36 1.07
CA THR A 209 23.59 0.04 0.86
C THR A 209 23.69 1.24 -0.10
N VAL A 210 24.75 2.04 0.07
CA VAL A 210 25.07 3.15 -0.84
C VAL A 210 25.53 2.59 -2.18
N SER A 211 25.02 3.12 -3.29
CA SER A 211 25.47 2.77 -4.64
C SER A 211 26.54 3.75 -5.09
N ARG A 212 27.60 3.26 -5.71
CA ARG A 212 28.71 4.05 -6.24
C ARG A 212 28.38 4.67 -7.59
N SER A 213 27.40 4.12 -8.31
CA SER A 213 26.91 4.67 -9.58
C SER A 213 25.39 4.54 -9.72
N SER A 214 24.83 5.32 -10.64
CA SER A 214 23.42 5.20 -11.02
C SER A 214 23.11 3.82 -11.60
N THR A 215 24.01 3.27 -12.41
CA THR A 215 23.91 1.91 -12.95
C THR A 215 23.81 0.87 -11.84
N GLU A 216 24.69 0.93 -10.83
CA GLU A 216 24.65 0.00 -9.70
C GLU A 216 23.33 0.10 -8.93
N SER A 217 22.82 1.32 -8.70
CA SER A 217 21.52 1.50 -8.03
C SER A 217 20.37 0.88 -8.81
N LYS A 218 20.39 0.96 -10.15
CA LYS A 218 19.40 0.33 -11.02
C LYS A 218 19.50 -1.19 -10.96
N TYR A 219 20.71 -1.76 -11.03
CA TYR A 219 20.91 -3.21 -10.91
C TYR A 219 20.42 -3.76 -9.57
N ARG A 220 20.61 -3.03 -8.46
CA ARG A 220 20.09 -3.46 -7.15
C ARG A 220 18.56 -3.44 -7.09
N SER A 221 17.93 -2.43 -7.70
CA SER A 221 16.47 -2.37 -7.79
C SER A 221 15.94 -3.52 -8.66
N LEU A 222 16.61 -3.79 -9.79
CA LEU A 222 16.28 -4.90 -10.68
C LEU A 222 16.39 -6.24 -9.94
N ALA A 223 17.48 -6.47 -9.22
CA ALA A 223 17.66 -7.69 -8.43
C ALA A 223 16.53 -7.88 -7.40
N SER A 224 16.16 -6.80 -6.69
CA SER A 224 15.04 -6.84 -5.73
C SER A 224 13.70 -7.14 -6.42
N THR A 225 13.52 -6.63 -7.64
CA THR A 225 12.30 -6.87 -8.44
C THR A 225 12.23 -8.32 -8.92
N ILE A 226 13.36 -8.89 -9.32
CA ILE A 226 13.45 -10.30 -9.71
C ILE A 226 13.18 -11.20 -8.50
N THR A 227 13.66 -10.85 -7.32
CA THR A 227 13.33 -11.61 -6.09
C THR A 227 11.83 -11.64 -5.83
N GLU A 228 11.12 -10.52 -6.03
CA GLU A 228 9.66 -10.47 -5.91
C GLU A 228 8.99 -11.34 -6.99
N LEU A 229 9.45 -11.27 -8.24
CA LEU A 229 8.92 -12.08 -9.34
C LEU A 229 9.12 -13.59 -9.15
N LEU A 230 10.21 -14.00 -8.49
CA LEU A 230 10.46 -15.42 -8.18
C LEU A 230 9.62 -15.91 -7.01
N TRP A 231 9.17 -15.01 -6.13
CA TRP A 231 8.31 -15.34 -5.01
C TRP A 231 6.84 -15.47 -5.43
N LEU A 232 6.40 -14.66 -6.39
CA LEU A 232 5.07 -14.71 -7.03
C LEU A 232 4.91 -15.95 -7.91
#